data_AF-A0A941CQ06-F1
#
_entry.id   AF-A0A941CQ06-F1
#
_cell.length_a   1.000
_cell.length_b   1.000
_cell.length_c   1.000
_cell.angle_alpha   90.00
_cell.angle_beta   90.00
_cell.angle_gamma   90.00
#
_symmetry.space_group_name_H-M   'P 1'
#
loop_
_entity.id
_entity.type
_entity.pdbx_description
1 polymer ?
#
loop_
_entity_poly.entity_id
_entity_poly.type
_entity_poly.pdbx_seq_one_letter_code
_entity_poly.pdbx_strand_id
1 'polypeptide(L)'
;MRRGIIFDNLHTADDWDLILTAQEMEPPKVKTKYIDLPIGDGSIDLTEAIYGDVSLEDREGTFEFDMLCPPAERADLLSAIGSYIHGKKRKIILPDDDQHYYYGRMAISSFKANGIIGKLEIEAVCDPYKYKLDPTIYSGSIGAGGSITLSCSNSRKRVIPKITVSGAVSIAFEGNTYNLSTGTWQTTSIIFKEGQNPITITGAAGTTYSIEYQEGAI
;
A
#
# COMPACT_ATOMS: atom_id res chain seq x y z
N MET A 1 16.34 -13.56 -16.55
CA MET A 1 16.50 -12.45 -15.60
C MET A 1 16.99 -13.02 -14.28
N ARG A 2 17.92 -12.36 -13.59
CA ARG A 2 18.30 -12.77 -12.23
C ARG A 2 17.16 -12.38 -11.29
N ARG A 3 16.77 -13.26 -10.37
CA ARG A 3 15.66 -13.01 -9.44
C ARG A 3 16.09 -11.95 -8.43
N GLY A 4 15.37 -10.84 -8.37
CA GLY A 4 15.65 -9.72 -7.47
C GLY A 4 14.38 -9.01 -7.05
N ILE A 5 14.48 -8.29 -5.94
CA ILE A 5 13.47 -7.36 -5.44
C ILE A 5 13.83 -5.95 -5.88
N ILE A 6 12.83 -5.12 -6.15
CA ILE A 6 13.01 -3.68 -6.40
C ILE A 6 12.74 -2.91 -5.10
N PHE A 7 13.73 -2.14 -4.66
CA PHE A 7 13.59 -1.18 -3.57
C PHE A 7 13.53 0.24 -4.11
N ASP A 8 12.35 0.88 -4.01
CA ASP A 8 11.99 2.10 -4.73
C ASP A 8 12.22 1.96 -6.24
N ASN A 9 13.44 2.26 -6.72
CA ASN A 9 13.84 2.19 -8.13
C ASN A 9 15.09 1.33 -8.36
N LEU A 10 15.67 0.72 -7.33
CA LEU A 10 16.89 -0.09 -7.41
C LEU A 10 16.53 -1.57 -7.43
N HIS A 11 16.98 -2.29 -8.45
CA HIS A 11 16.84 -3.73 -8.58
C HIS A 11 18.04 -4.43 -7.95
N THR A 12 17.79 -5.13 -6.84
CA THR A 12 18.84 -5.81 -6.03
C THR A 12 19.82 -6.66 -6.84
N ALA A 13 19.36 -7.41 -7.85
CA ALA A 13 20.23 -8.28 -8.62
C ALA A 13 21.01 -7.57 -9.74
N ASP A 14 20.52 -6.42 -10.20
CA ASP A 14 21.14 -5.69 -11.32
C ASP A 14 22.03 -4.55 -10.81
N ASP A 15 21.64 -3.89 -9.72
CA ASP A 15 22.37 -2.75 -9.14
C ASP A 15 23.36 -3.15 -8.05
N TRP A 16 23.10 -4.24 -7.31
CA TRP A 16 23.91 -4.67 -6.15
C TRP A 16 24.44 -6.09 -6.25
N ASP A 17 24.25 -6.79 -7.38
CA ASP A 17 24.64 -8.20 -7.54
C ASP A 17 24.12 -9.11 -6.41
N LEU A 18 22.93 -8.78 -5.86
CA LEU A 18 22.22 -9.58 -4.85
C LEU A 18 21.13 -10.42 -5.51
N ILE A 19 21.31 -11.74 -5.49
CA ILE A 19 20.29 -12.65 -6.01
C ILE A 19 19.37 -13.06 -4.87
N LEU A 20 18.06 -12.85 -5.05
CA LEU A 20 17.05 -13.29 -4.10
C LEU A 20 16.99 -14.83 -4.07
N THR A 21 17.25 -15.41 -2.90
CA THR A 21 17.21 -16.86 -2.68
C THR A 21 15.94 -17.30 -1.98
N ALA A 22 15.51 -16.55 -0.97
CA ALA A 22 14.25 -16.76 -0.26
C ALA A 22 13.55 -15.42 0.00
N GLN A 23 12.23 -15.48 0.00
CA GLN A 23 11.38 -14.37 0.44
C GLN A 23 10.23 -14.95 1.26
N GLU A 24 9.89 -14.26 2.34
CA GLU A 24 8.74 -14.52 3.17
C GLU A 24 8.03 -13.21 3.44
N MET A 25 6.71 -13.22 3.31
CA MET A 25 5.86 -12.05 3.48
C MET A 25 4.55 -12.54 4.06
N GLU A 26 4.46 -12.54 5.40
CA GLU A 26 3.29 -13.10 6.09
C GLU A 26 2.02 -12.30 5.78
N PRO A 27 0.82 -12.90 5.79
CA PRO A 27 -0.41 -12.11 5.82
C PRO A 27 -0.46 -11.28 7.13
N PRO A 28 -1.06 -10.09 7.11
CA PRO A 28 -1.10 -9.22 8.28
C PRO A 28 -2.03 -9.84 9.33
N LYS A 29 -1.59 -9.83 10.60
CA LYS A 29 -2.38 -10.37 11.70
C LYS A 29 -3.55 -9.46 12.02
N VAL A 30 -4.67 -10.06 12.41
CA VAL A 30 -5.86 -9.32 12.82
C VAL A 30 -5.72 -8.88 14.28
N LYS A 31 -5.94 -7.58 14.55
CA LYS A 31 -6.03 -7.05 15.91
C LYS A 31 -7.35 -7.44 16.54
N THR A 32 -7.37 -8.55 17.27
CA THR A 32 -8.58 -9.04 17.94
C THR A 32 -8.74 -8.49 19.35
N LYS A 33 -9.98 -8.34 19.81
CA LYS A 33 -10.29 -7.99 21.20
C LYS A 33 -11.47 -8.79 21.72
N TYR A 34 -11.18 -9.73 22.61
CA TYR A 34 -12.19 -10.53 23.31
C TYR A 34 -12.34 -10.05 24.76
N ILE A 35 -13.58 -9.98 25.25
CA ILE A 35 -13.91 -9.76 26.66
C ILE A 35 -14.57 -11.02 27.20
N ASP A 36 -13.96 -11.60 28.23
CA ASP A 36 -14.55 -12.69 28.98
C ASP A 36 -15.43 -12.13 30.11
N LEU A 37 -16.63 -12.67 30.25
CA LEU A 37 -17.55 -12.28 31.31
C LEU A 37 -17.56 -13.37 32.40
N PRO A 38 -17.67 -13.00 33.69
CA PRO A 38 -17.69 -13.98 34.79
C PRO A 38 -18.96 -14.84 34.81
N ILE A 39 -19.81 -14.74 33.78
CA ILE A 39 -21.06 -15.47 33.60
C ILE A 39 -21.21 -15.82 32.11
N GLY A 40 -21.80 -16.99 31.85
CA GLY A 40 -22.03 -17.48 30.50
C GLY A 40 -20.85 -18.26 29.92
N ASP A 41 -21.11 -18.90 28.78
CA ASP A 41 -20.10 -19.66 28.05
C ASP A 41 -19.50 -18.78 26.94
N GLY A 42 -18.17 -18.69 26.93
CA GLY A 42 -17.41 -18.01 25.87
C GLY A 42 -17.23 -16.50 26.06
N SER A 43 -16.43 -15.92 25.19
CA SER A 43 -16.08 -14.50 25.22
C SER A 43 -16.87 -13.67 24.20
N ILE A 44 -17.10 -12.39 24.52
CA ILE A 44 -17.66 -11.41 23.58
C ILE A 44 -16.53 -10.86 22.68
N ASP A 45 -16.72 -10.93 21.36
CA ASP A 45 -15.81 -10.36 20.37
C ASP A 45 -16.13 -8.87 20.13
N LEU A 46 -15.15 -7.99 20.40
CA LEU A 46 -15.20 -6.55 20.17
C LEU A 46 -14.26 -6.07 19.05
N THR A 47 -13.72 -6.99 18.25
CA THR A 47 -12.73 -6.69 17.21
C THR A 47 -13.19 -5.61 16.23
N GLU A 48 -14.49 -5.58 15.89
CA GLU A 48 -15.07 -4.63 14.93
C GLU A 48 -15.86 -3.49 15.61
N ALA A 49 -15.92 -3.47 16.94
CA ALA A 49 -16.88 -2.65 17.68
C ALA A 49 -16.68 -1.13 17.54
N ILE A 50 -15.46 -0.66 17.27
CA ILE A 50 -15.13 0.78 17.21
C ILE A 50 -15.29 1.35 15.80
N TYR A 51 -14.74 0.68 14.79
CA TYR A 51 -14.62 1.24 13.43
C TYR A 51 -15.58 0.58 12.42
N GLY A 52 -16.36 -0.41 12.85
CA GLY A 52 -17.15 -1.27 11.96
C GLY A 52 -16.25 -1.93 10.91
N ASP A 53 -15.00 -2.20 11.27
CA ASP A 53 -13.99 -2.85 10.44
C ASP A 53 -12.93 -3.49 11.34
N VAL A 54 -12.25 -4.47 10.77
CA VAL A 54 -11.14 -5.17 11.39
C VAL A 54 -9.85 -4.36 11.21
N SER A 55 -9.19 -4.04 12.32
CA SER A 55 -7.86 -3.44 12.27
C SER A 55 -6.78 -4.51 12.11
N LEU A 56 -5.77 -4.21 11.30
CA LEU A 56 -4.66 -5.12 11.02
C LEU A 56 -3.38 -4.65 11.72
N GLU A 57 -2.53 -5.61 12.06
CA GLU A 57 -1.14 -5.38 12.49
C GLU A 57 -0.24 -5.14 11.30
N ASP A 58 0.93 -4.55 11.57
CA ASP A 58 1.98 -4.43 10.57
C ASP A 58 2.43 -5.83 10.14
N ARG A 59 2.89 -5.92 8.89
CA ARG A 59 3.36 -7.16 8.29
C ARG A 59 4.87 -7.25 8.43
N GLU A 60 5.36 -8.44 8.76
CA GLU A 60 6.78 -8.74 8.73
C GLU A 60 7.14 -9.44 7.41
N GLY A 61 8.24 -9.00 6.81
CA GLY A 61 8.80 -9.61 5.61
C GLY A 61 10.28 -9.87 5.79
N THR A 62 10.74 -11.03 5.36
CA THR A 62 12.13 -11.47 5.44
C THR A 62 12.62 -11.85 4.05
N PHE A 63 13.79 -11.33 3.68
CA PHE A 63 14.39 -11.53 2.38
C PHE A 63 15.83 -11.99 2.51
N GLU A 64 16.14 -13.13 1.92
CA GLU A 64 17.49 -13.67 1.87
C GLU A 64 18.10 -13.46 0.47
N PHE A 65 19.34 -13.00 0.46
CA PHE A 65 20.09 -12.73 -0.76
C PHE A 65 21.45 -13.42 -0.72
N ASP A 66 21.84 -14.01 -1.85
CA ASP A 66 23.22 -14.40 -2.12
C ASP A 66 23.93 -13.23 -2.83
N MET A 67 25.00 -12.75 -2.21
CA MET A 67 25.87 -11.68 -2.68
C MET A 67 26.99 -12.26 -3.53
N LEU A 68 26.97 -11.94 -4.83
CA LEU A 68 27.93 -12.45 -5.81
C LEU A 68 29.22 -11.63 -5.91
N CYS A 69 29.31 -10.49 -5.23
CA CYS A 69 30.48 -9.63 -5.34
C CYS A 69 31.74 -10.24 -4.67
N PRO A 70 32.95 -9.87 -5.15
CA PRO A 70 34.20 -10.35 -4.59
C PRO A 70 34.34 -10.02 -3.09
N PRO A 71 34.98 -10.89 -2.28
CA PRO A 71 35.17 -10.65 -0.84
C PRO A 71 35.72 -9.27 -0.46
N ALA A 72 36.57 -8.69 -1.31
CA ALA A 72 37.19 -7.38 -1.08
C ALA A 72 36.18 -6.22 -1.13
N GLU A 73 35.10 -6.34 -1.90
CA GLU A 73 34.13 -5.26 -2.14
C GLU A 73 32.89 -5.36 -1.23
N ARG A 74 32.75 -6.47 -0.50
CA ARG A 74 31.55 -6.76 0.31
C ARG A 74 31.30 -5.73 1.40
N ALA A 75 32.34 -5.25 2.06
CA ALA A 75 32.20 -4.29 3.16
C ALA A 75 31.66 -2.95 2.64
N ASP A 76 32.17 -2.49 1.51
CA ASP A 76 31.73 -1.25 0.86
C ASP A 76 30.29 -1.38 0.35
N LEU A 77 29.98 -2.50 -0.30
CA LEU A 77 28.61 -2.79 -0.76
C LEU A 77 27.63 -2.88 0.41
N LEU A 78 27.97 -3.58 1.49
CA LEU A 78 27.14 -3.68 2.69
C LEU A 78 26.90 -2.31 3.33
N SER A 79 27.93 -1.45 3.36
CA SER A 79 27.83 -0.08 3.85
C SER A 79 26.91 0.79 2.96
N ALA A 80 27.01 0.63 1.64
CA ALA A 80 26.15 1.31 0.67
C ALA A 80 24.68 0.87 0.81
N ILE A 81 24.44 -0.45 0.87
CA ILE A 81 23.11 -1.02 1.12
C ILE A 81 22.58 -0.51 2.46
N GLY A 82 23.35 -0.62 3.54
CA GLY A 82 22.97 -0.16 4.87
C GLY A 82 22.59 1.32 4.88
N SER A 83 23.39 2.17 4.23
CA SER A 83 23.08 3.60 4.08
C SER A 83 21.79 3.85 3.30
N TYR A 84 21.42 2.98 2.36
CA TYR A 84 20.23 3.12 1.53
C TYR A 84 18.94 2.60 2.18
N ILE A 85 19.00 1.44 2.85
CA ILE A 85 17.82 0.73 3.39
C ILE A 85 17.69 0.82 4.91
N HIS A 86 18.79 0.80 5.67
CA HIS A 86 18.73 0.53 7.11
C HIS A 86 18.00 1.66 7.84
N GLY A 87 16.92 1.30 8.55
CA GLY A 87 16.10 2.24 9.29
C GLY A 87 15.23 3.15 8.42
N LYS A 88 15.16 2.95 7.10
CA LYS A 88 14.40 3.81 6.18
C LYS A 88 13.13 3.11 5.70
N LYS A 89 12.06 3.89 5.51
CA LYS A 89 10.84 3.41 4.86
C LYS A 89 11.01 3.44 3.34
N ARG A 90 10.73 2.33 2.67
CA ARG A 90 10.95 2.13 1.23
C ARG A 90 9.79 1.36 0.62
N LYS A 91 9.58 1.56 -0.68
CA LYS A 91 8.73 0.70 -1.49
C LYS A 91 9.47 -0.60 -1.80
N ILE A 92 8.77 -1.71 -1.69
CA ILE A 92 9.30 -3.05 -1.94
C ILE A 92 8.38 -3.70 -2.98
N ILE A 93 8.89 -3.95 -4.18
CA ILE A 93 8.16 -4.65 -5.25
C ILE A 93 8.77 -6.03 -5.38
N LEU A 94 7.94 -7.06 -5.18
CA LEU A 94 8.37 -8.44 -5.24
C LEU A 94 8.42 -8.93 -6.68
N PRO A 95 9.35 -9.83 -7.05
CA PRO A 95 9.43 -10.37 -8.41
C PRO A 95 8.18 -11.16 -8.82
N ASP A 96 7.40 -11.64 -7.85
CA ASP A 96 6.22 -12.48 -8.10
C ASP A 96 4.92 -11.64 -8.22
N ASP A 97 4.95 -10.34 -7.88
CA ASP A 97 3.82 -9.40 -7.99
C ASP A 97 4.35 -8.01 -8.37
N ASP A 98 4.47 -7.76 -9.67
CA ASP A 98 5.01 -6.51 -10.24
C ASP A 98 3.97 -5.38 -10.31
N GLN A 99 2.70 -5.69 -10.02
CA GLN A 99 1.61 -4.71 -10.01
C GLN A 99 1.39 -4.08 -8.64
N HIS A 100 2.05 -4.58 -7.59
CA HIS A 100 1.89 -4.09 -6.23
C HIS A 100 3.24 -3.78 -5.57
N TYR A 101 3.21 -2.87 -4.60
CA TYR A 101 4.33 -2.60 -3.71
C TYR A 101 3.91 -2.70 -2.25
N TYR A 102 4.82 -3.16 -1.41
CA TYR A 102 4.74 -3.01 0.03
C TYR A 102 5.46 -1.74 0.45
N TYR A 103 5.00 -1.11 1.52
CA TYR A 103 5.65 0.06 2.07
C TYR A 103 6.02 -0.19 3.52
N GLY A 104 7.30 -0.21 3.83
CA GLY A 104 7.77 -0.62 5.14
C GLY A 104 9.14 -0.11 5.50
N ARG A 105 9.45 -0.15 6.79
CA ARG A 105 10.77 0.16 7.31
C ARG A 105 11.65 -1.07 7.20
N MET A 106 12.79 -0.92 6.56
CA MET A 106 13.72 -2.03 6.34
C MET A 106 14.90 -1.97 7.30
N ALA A 107 15.45 -3.15 7.60
CA ALA A 107 16.67 -3.32 8.37
C ALA A 107 17.49 -4.47 7.77
N ILE A 108 18.81 -4.32 7.85
CA ILE A 108 19.71 -5.45 7.62
C ILE A 108 19.69 -6.26 8.92
N SER A 109 19.21 -7.50 8.85
CA SER A 109 19.12 -8.39 10.00
C SER A 109 20.45 -9.10 10.24
N SER A 110 20.98 -9.74 9.21
CA SER A 110 22.24 -10.48 9.33
C SER A 110 23.05 -10.48 8.03
N PHE A 111 24.36 -10.62 8.18
CA PHE A 111 25.27 -10.88 7.07
C PHE A 111 26.23 -12.00 7.46
N LYS A 112 26.30 -13.05 6.66
CA LYS A 112 27.15 -14.22 6.87
C LYS A 112 27.98 -14.47 5.62
N ALA A 113 29.30 -14.50 5.74
CA ALA A 113 30.17 -14.84 4.62
C ALA A 113 30.63 -16.30 4.73
N ASN A 114 30.19 -17.16 3.80
CA ASN A 114 30.66 -18.54 3.70
C ASN A 114 31.55 -18.68 2.44
N GLY A 115 32.83 -18.35 2.59
CA GLY A 115 33.79 -18.40 1.49
C GLY A 115 33.49 -17.38 0.38
N ILE A 116 33.22 -17.86 -0.83
CA ILE A 116 33.08 -17.03 -2.05
C ILE A 116 31.70 -16.36 -2.15
N ILE A 117 30.68 -16.83 -1.43
CA ILE A 117 29.34 -16.24 -1.46
C ILE A 117 29.02 -15.64 -0.09
N GLY A 118 28.57 -14.38 -0.09
CA GLY A 118 27.98 -13.74 1.09
C GLY A 118 26.48 -14.00 1.13
N LYS A 119 25.92 -14.21 2.32
CA LYS A 119 24.49 -14.30 2.57
C LYS A 119 24.06 -13.07 3.33
N LEU A 120 23.13 -12.31 2.77
CA LEU A 120 22.56 -11.10 3.36
C LEU A 120 21.08 -11.33 3.65
N GLU A 121 20.67 -10.97 4.85
CA GLU A 121 19.29 -11.07 5.29
C GLU A 121 18.75 -9.67 5.59
N ILE A 122 17.62 -9.33 4.98
CA ILE A 122 16.95 -8.06 5.14
C ILE A 122 15.54 -8.33 5.67
N GLU A 123 15.20 -7.67 6.76
CA GLU A 123 13.86 -7.68 7.35
C GLU A 123 13.15 -6.37 7.04
N ALA A 124 11.83 -6.43 6.91
CA ALA A 124 10.98 -5.28 6.72
C ALA A 124 9.74 -5.37 7.60
N VAL A 125 9.42 -4.27 8.29
CA VAL A 125 8.14 -4.06 8.96
C VAL A 125 7.31 -3.14 8.06
N CYS A 126 6.35 -3.74 7.37
CA CYS A 126 5.50 -3.14 6.36
C CYS A 126 4.12 -2.78 6.89
N ASP A 127 3.50 -1.79 6.27
CA ASP A 127 2.06 -1.57 6.40
C ASP A 127 1.30 -2.89 6.06
N PRO A 128 0.11 -3.13 6.63
CA PRO A 128 -0.64 -4.37 6.43
C PRO A 128 -1.02 -4.68 4.98
N TYR A 129 -1.11 -3.64 4.14
CA TYR A 129 -1.64 -3.73 2.79
C TYR A 129 -0.53 -3.75 1.74
N LYS A 130 -0.74 -4.50 0.66
CA LYS A 130 -0.02 -4.31 -0.60
C LYS A 130 -0.74 -3.24 -1.43
N TYR A 131 0.01 -2.25 -1.89
CA TYR A 131 -0.52 -1.12 -2.63
C TYR A 131 -0.39 -1.34 -4.13
N LYS A 132 -1.42 -1.04 -4.91
CA LYS A 132 -1.33 -1.08 -6.37
C LYS A 132 -0.25 -0.09 -6.86
N LEU A 133 0.58 -0.45 -7.83
CA LEU A 133 1.68 0.42 -8.26
C LEU A 133 1.17 1.72 -8.86
N ASP A 134 0.19 1.61 -9.76
CA ASP A 134 -0.47 2.76 -10.37
C ASP A 134 -1.72 3.15 -9.58
N PRO A 135 -1.90 4.45 -9.26
CA PRO A 135 -3.11 4.92 -8.62
C PRO A 135 -4.31 4.73 -9.54
N THR A 136 -5.46 4.42 -8.94
CA THR A 136 -6.70 4.27 -9.69
C THR A 136 -7.31 5.65 -9.90
N ILE A 137 -7.58 5.97 -11.17
CA ILE A 137 -8.05 7.29 -11.60
C ILE A 137 -9.36 7.13 -12.38
N TYR A 138 -10.40 7.84 -11.94
CA TYR A 138 -11.64 8.05 -12.70
C TYR A 138 -11.72 9.53 -13.08
N SER A 139 -11.63 9.83 -14.38
CA SER A 139 -11.66 11.19 -14.88
C SER A 139 -12.55 11.34 -16.11
N GLY A 140 -13.04 12.56 -16.32
CA GLY A 140 -13.94 12.86 -17.43
C GLY A 140 -14.52 14.27 -17.34
N SER A 141 -15.60 14.50 -18.09
CA SER A 141 -16.36 15.74 -18.06
C SER A 141 -17.86 15.49 -17.86
N ILE A 142 -18.54 16.44 -17.23
CA ILE A 142 -19.99 16.39 -17.04
C ILE A 142 -20.65 16.72 -18.38
N GLY A 143 -21.51 15.81 -18.86
CA GLY A 143 -22.26 15.99 -20.09
C GLY A 143 -23.43 16.98 -19.96
N ALA A 144 -24.20 17.15 -21.04
CA ALA A 144 -25.35 18.06 -21.07
C ALA A 144 -26.44 17.75 -20.03
N GLY A 145 -26.51 16.50 -19.54
CA GLY A 145 -27.43 16.09 -18.47
C GLY A 145 -27.10 16.66 -17.09
N GLY A 146 -25.98 17.37 -16.93
CA GLY A 146 -25.61 18.08 -15.70
C GLY A 146 -25.20 17.19 -14.53
N SER A 147 -25.17 15.86 -14.71
CA SER A 147 -24.77 14.90 -13.68
C SER A 147 -24.11 13.66 -14.28
N ILE A 148 -23.24 13.02 -13.52
CA ILE A 148 -22.59 11.74 -13.84
C ILE A 148 -22.49 10.88 -12.59
N THR A 149 -22.74 9.58 -12.71
CA THR A 149 -22.54 8.61 -11.62
C THR A 149 -21.42 7.66 -11.99
N LEU A 150 -20.44 7.52 -11.09
CA LEU A 150 -19.30 6.65 -11.21
C LEU A 150 -19.43 5.53 -10.17
N SER A 151 -18.98 4.33 -10.52
CA SER A 151 -18.86 3.21 -9.58
C SER A 151 -17.38 2.94 -9.37
N CYS A 152 -16.81 3.55 -8.32
CA CYS A 152 -15.38 3.46 -8.04
C CYS A 152 -15.07 2.17 -7.29
N SER A 153 -14.41 1.23 -7.95
CA SER A 153 -13.94 -0.02 -7.33
C SER A 153 -12.73 0.23 -6.42
N ASN A 154 -12.80 -0.20 -5.17
CA ASN A 154 -11.67 -0.11 -4.25
C ASN A 154 -11.39 -1.47 -3.59
N SER A 155 -10.12 -1.74 -3.37
CA SER A 155 -9.63 -2.92 -2.65
C SER A 155 -9.86 -2.80 -1.13
N ARG A 156 -9.37 -3.78 -0.35
CA ARG A 156 -9.64 -3.91 1.09
C ARG A 156 -9.36 -2.66 1.94
N LYS A 157 -8.31 -1.90 1.61
CA LYS A 157 -7.89 -0.69 2.36
C LYS A 157 -8.88 0.44 2.13
N ARG A 158 -9.47 0.96 3.21
CA ARG A 158 -10.26 2.20 3.15
C ARG A 158 -9.39 3.38 2.73
N VAL A 159 -9.86 4.19 1.78
CA VAL A 159 -9.10 5.30 1.21
C VAL A 159 -9.94 6.56 1.08
N ILE A 160 -9.34 7.71 1.38
CA ILE A 160 -9.92 9.03 1.09
C ILE A 160 -9.44 9.43 -0.31
N PRO A 161 -10.32 9.50 -1.32
CA PRO A 161 -9.93 9.87 -2.65
C PRO A 161 -9.58 11.35 -2.72
N LYS A 162 -8.67 11.68 -3.63
CA LYS A 162 -8.36 13.04 -4.05
C LYS A 162 -9.27 13.38 -5.23
N ILE A 163 -10.09 14.42 -5.04
CA ILE A 163 -11.09 14.84 -6.03
C ILE A 163 -10.68 16.21 -6.58
N THR A 164 -10.39 16.28 -7.87
CA THR A 164 -10.05 17.52 -8.57
C THR A 164 -11.18 17.88 -9.52
N VAL A 165 -11.63 19.14 -9.48
CA VAL A 165 -12.75 19.66 -10.29
C VAL A 165 -12.39 21.01 -10.89
N SER A 166 -12.80 21.26 -12.14
CA SER A 166 -12.52 22.54 -12.82
C SER A 166 -13.58 23.62 -12.62
N GLY A 167 -14.73 23.25 -12.07
CA GLY A 167 -15.87 24.13 -11.80
C GLY A 167 -16.54 23.79 -10.46
N ALA A 168 -17.53 24.58 -10.07
CA ALA A 168 -18.35 24.27 -8.91
C ALA A 168 -19.20 23.01 -9.17
N VAL A 169 -19.13 22.04 -8.27
CA VAL A 169 -19.89 20.78 -8.35
C VAL A 169 -20.52 20.42 -7.00
N SER A 170 -21.55 19.59 -7.06
CA SER A 170 -22.18 18.95 -5.91
C SER A 170 -22.00 17.45 -6.02
N ILE A 171 -21.39 16.84 -4.99
CA ILE A 171 -21.09 15.42 -4.92
C ILE A 171 -22.08 14.75 -3.97
N ALA A 172 -22.79 13.73 -4.46
CA ALA A 172 -23.59 12.85 -3.63
C ALA A 172 -22.85 11.53 -3.35
N PHE A 173 -22.69 11.19 -2.07
CA PHE A 173 -22.00 9.98 -1.62
C PHE A 173 -22.62 9.48 -0.30
N GLU A 174 -22.95 8.18 -0.22
CA GLU A 174 -23.62 7.56 0.94
C GLU A 174 -24.83 8.35 1.49
N GLY A 175 -25.61 8.98 0.60
CA GLY A 175 -26.79 9.78 0.97
C GLY A 175 -26.49 11.21 1.44
N ASN A 176 -25.22 11.60 1.54
CA ASN A 176 -24.79 12.96 1.88
C ASN A 176 -24.41 13.76 0.63
N THR A 177 -24.52 15.08 0.73
CA THR A 177 -24.16 16.02 -0.34
C THR A 177 -23.01 16.93 0.07
N TYR A 178 -21.98 17.03 -0.78
CA TYR A 178 -20.79 17.84 -0.57
C TYR A 178 -20.61 18.82 -1.73
N ASN A 179 -20.60 20.12 -1.43
CA ASN A 179 -20.40 21.15 -2.45
C ASN A 179 -18.92 21.52 -2.52
N LEU A 180 -18.32 21.37 -3.69
CA LEU A 180 -16.92 21.67 -3.95
C LEU A 180 -16.81 22.81 -4.96
N SER A 181 -15.92 23.76 -4.70
CA SER A 181 -15.50 24.75 -5.71
C SER A 181 -14.33 24.21 -6.54
N THR A 182 -13.96 24.93 -7.60
CA THR A 182 -12.80 24.60 -8.44
C THR A 182 -11.55 24.39 -7.58
N GLY A 183 -10.85 23.29 -7.81
CA GLY A 183 -9.64 22.95 -7.08
C GLY A 183 -9.50 21.46 -6.83
N THR A 184 -8.61 21.12 -5.91
CA THR A 184 -8.35 19.75 -5.46
C THR A 184 -8.77 19.62 -4.00
N TRP A 185 -9.56 18.59 -3.72
CA TRP A 185 -10.17 18.35 -2.43
C TRP A 185 -9.83 16.95 -1.92
N GLN A 186 -9.57 16.86 -0.62
CA GLN A 186 -9.53 15.62 0.14
C GLN A 186 -10.34 15.85 1.40
N THR A 187 -11.42 15.10 1.57
CA THR A 187 -12.33 15.26 2.71
C THR A 187 -12.49 13.93 3.43
N THR A 188 -12.38 13.96 4.75
CA THR A 188 -12.53 12.77 5.61
C THR A 188 -13.96 12.21 5.61
N SER A 189 -14.92 12.94 5.04
CA SER A 189 -16.31 12.49 4.93
C SER A 189 -16.57 11.57 3.74
N ILE A 190 -15.68 11.55 2.74
CA ILE A 190 -15.78 10.63 1.58
C ILE A 190 -14.70 9.58 1.74
N ILE A 191 -15.10 8.38 2.14
CA ILE A 191 -14.20 7.24 2.38
C ILE A 191 -14.67 6.09 1.50
N PHE A 192 -13.83 5.66 0.57
CA PHE A 192 -14.10 4.47 -0.21
C PHE A 192 -13.81 3.23 0.62
N LYS A 193 -14.77 2.31 0.65
CA LYS A 193 -14.70 1.00 1.32
C LYS A 193 -14.39 -0.07 0.28
N GLU A 194 -14.15 -1.30 0.74
CA GLU A 194 -13.95 -2.44 -0.16
C GLU A 194 -15.17 -2.62 -1.08
N GLY A 195 -14.92 -2.89 -2.36
CA GLY A 195 -15.96 -3.08 -3.37
C GLY A 195 -16.31 -1.79 -4.12
N GLN A 196 -17.57 -1.67 -4.53
CA GLN A 196 -18.04 -0.58 -5.38
C GLN A 196 -18.52 0.62 -4.55
N ASN A 197 -17.97 1.79 -4.84
CA ASN A 197 -18.30 3.04 -4.18
C ASN A 197 -19.00 3.96 -5.18
N PRO A 198 -20.35 3.94 -5.26
CA PRO A 198 -21.08 4.80 -6.17
C PRO A 198 -20.97 6.26 -5.71
N ILE A 199 -20.56 7.13 -6.63
CA ILE A 199 -20.43 8.58 -6.40
C ILE A 199 -21.07 9.33 -7.56
N THR A 200 -21.95 10.27 -7.25
CA THR A 200 -22.63 11.09 -8.26
C THR A 200 -22.10 12.51 -8.19
N ILE A 201 -21.65 13.05 -9.32
CA ILE A 201 -21.13 14.41 -9.45
C ILE A 201 -22.11 15.20 -10.33
N THR A 202 -22.63 16.30 -9.79
CA THR A 202 -23.57 17.20 -10.47
C THR A 202 -22.94 18.57 -10.65
N GLY A 203 -23.04 19.15 -11.84
CA GLY A 203 -22.41 20.43 -12.16
C GLY A 203 -22.71 20.89 -13.58
N ALA A 204 -22.15 22.04 -13.97
CA ALA A 204 -22.34 22.58 -15.31
C ALA A 204 -21.71 21.66 -16.38
N ALA A 205 -22.38 21.54 -17.53
CA ALA A 205 -21.85 20.80 -18.67
C ALA A 205 -20.46 21.34 -19.08
N GLY A 206 -19.52 20.44 -19.34
CA GLY A 206 -18.13 20.77 -19.64
C GLY A 206 -17.21 20.87 -18.41
N THR A 207 -17.76 20.86 -17.19
CA THR A 207 -16.93 20.76 -15.98
C THR A 207 -16.19 19.43 -15.98
N THR A 208 -14.87 19.47 -15.78
CA THR A 208 -14.02 18.29 -15.70
C THR A 208 -13.85 17.85 -14.26
N TYR A 209 -13.73 16.54 -14.05
CA TYR A 209 -13.48 15.93 -12.76
C TYR A 209 -12.38 14.86 -12.87
N SER A 210 -11.67 14.63 -11.77
CA SER A 210 -10.72 13.54 -11.59
C SER A 210 -10.78 13.04 -10.15
N ILE A 211 -11.01 11.76 -9.97
CA ILE A 211 -10.99 11.07 -8.67
C ILE A 211 -9.80 10.12 -8.70
N GLU A 212 -8.81 10.39 -7.86
CA GLU A 212 -7.56 9.63 -7.77
C GLU A 212 -7.45 9.02 -6.37
N TYR A 213 -7.14 7.73 -6.28
CA TYR A 213 -6.89 7.05 -5.01
C TYR A 213 -5.94 5.88 -5.15
N GLN A 214 -5.25 5.57 -4.05
CA GLN A 214 -4.33 4.46 -3.95
C GLN A 214 -5.04 3.25 -3.34
N GLU A 215 -5.29 2.25 -4.17
CA GLU A 215 -5.86 0.98 -3.70
C GLU A 215 -4.84 0.20 -2.85
N GLY A 216 -5.34 -0.48 -1.82
CA GLY A 216 -4.58 -1.43 -1.01
C GLY A 216 -5.34 -2.74 -0.84
N ALA A 217 -4.69 -3.85 -1.15
CA ALA A 217 -5.18 -5.21 -0.96
C ALA A 217 -4.42 -5.91 0.19
N ILE A 218 -4.86 -7.11 0.57
CA ILE A 218 -4.12 -7.99 1.47
C ILE A 218 -3.06 -8.76 0.67
#